data_AF-I0KHJ6-F1
#
_entry.id   AF-I0KHJ6-F1
#
_cell.length_a   1.000
_cell.length_b   1.000
_cell.length_c   1.000
_cell.angle_alpha   90.00
_cell.angle_beta   90.00
_cell.angle_gamma   90.00
#
_symmetry.space_group_name_H-M   'P 1'
#
loop_
_entity.id
_entity.type
_entity.pdbx_description
1 polymer ?
#
loop_
_entity_poly.entity_id
_entity_poly.type
_entity_poly.pdbx_seq_one_letter_code
_entity_poly.pdbx_strand_id
1 'polypeptide(L)'
;MKFGIFPRYQDIFPGKSIPLLKDVLARSSSKTMLRVFAYMNSTVHMMQEDIEAQETSFRGWIGIFDEETRISIWKNYQSFKRQIIAEGDAVVLYASSAILRLIEQIILNYNDIPEPPKKSAADEMIWFEAWLINNATFDLEVAENTKHEIDNLLGVLVVNQATQYESIGRKDFIYQTLLAHAFFKFLSDDLKHSPFLQEFLSRKQVATYGEYLRHILGVYAGPFEKRGNSFGFQIGEDEDSAKAIHFFDSIAYDLTESPFSQLSNSQTDPDYKIIRSKPLIKEENGQYYPLHYNFFVDKLYQGLVFDFYTNTSIQSLHKNFGQFLGYLGQEFAEQYLFNEYLPLCFFPKKYVLSVPGTQIIGIEYSDFYVREGNVLYLFEFKNSMVSAPIKHSKNFATIKAEIIKKLVYNPDNKKDKGIGQLINVIHKIEQGGFSFDDLSGKRVGRLQIYPVVVYTDDFFSLDGIQMILSEEFKNLLAVNPVKRHRVNDVTLIHLKDIIDIQFMVQKGIVSFKGIMETYFVKKKAIAKKRPRSNQEVLNKYIDFRSMMHNTIRPFADEEALRNRLMSALGLNQSA
;
A
#
# COMPACT_ATOMS: atom_id res chain seq x y z
N MET A 1 -20.12 5.81 9.09
CA MET A 1 -19.18 5.00 9.85
C MET A 1 -19.87 3.72 10.14
N LYS A 2 -19.33 2.65 9.56
CA LYS A 2 -19.04 1.51 10.40
C LYS A 2 -17.54 1.54 10.62
N PHE A 3 -17.08 2.07 11.74
CA PHE A 3 -15.71 1.80 12.15
C PHE A 3 -15.61 0.33 12.50
N GLY A 4 -14.49 -0.29 12.12
CA GLY A 4 -14.14 -1.60 12.62
C GLY A 4 -13.67 -1.46 14.06
N ILE A 5 -14.48 -1.90 15.01
CA ILE A 5 -14.13 -1.94 16.43
C ILE A 5 -13.81 -3.39 16.81
N PHE A 6 -12.62 -3.59 17.38
CA PHE A 6 -12.18 -4.90 17.86
C PHE A 6 -12.42 -5.04 19.37
N PRO A 7 -12.66 -6.27 19.87
CA PRO A 7 -12.85 -6.48 21.30
C PRO A 7 -11.54 -6.29 22.06
N ARG A 8 -11.65 -5.73 23.27
CA ARG A 8 -10.56 -5.50 24.22
C ARG A 8 -10.67 -6.47 25.39
N TYR A 9 -9.62 -6.53 26.20
CA TYR A 9 -9.58 -7.40 27.39
C TYR A 9 -10.80 -7.27 28.29
N GLN A 10 -11.21 -6.02 28.59
CA GLN A 10 -12.35 -5.75 29.48
C GLN A 10 -13.70 -6.13 28.86
N ASP A 11 -13.82 -6.12 27.53
CA ASP A 11 -15.06 -6.48 26.84
C ASP A 11 -15.34 -7.99 26.95
N ILE A 12 -14.28 -8.80 27.10
CA ILE A 12 -14.36 -10.26 27.23
C ILE A 12 -14.24 -10.73 28.69
N PHE A 13 -13.44 -10.03 29.51
CA PHE A 13 -13.23 -10.32 30.93
C PHE A 13 -13.66 -9.13 31.81
N PRO A 14 -14.96 -8.83 31.89
CA PRO A 14 -15.45 -7.67 32.62
C PRO A 14 -15.09 -7.75 34.11
N GLY A 15 -14.68 -6.61 34.67
CA GLY A 15 -14.29 -6.49 36.09
C GLY A 15 -12.91 -7.03 36.45
N LYS A 16 -12.16 -7.62 35.50
CA LYS A 16 -10.76 -8.00 35.72
C LYS A 16 -9.80 -6.86 35.40
N SER A 17 -8.74 -6.73 36.19
CA SER A 17 -7.63 -5.82 35.90
C SER A 17 -6.89 -6.27 34.64
N ILE A 18 -6.55 -5.34 33.74
CA ILE A 18 -5.76 -5.63 32.54
C ILE A 18 -4.30 -5.91 32.97
N PRO A 19 -3.76 -7.12 32.71
CA PRO A 19 -2.34 -7.40 32.96
C PRO A 19 -1.42 -6.60 32.03
N LEU A 20 -0.15 -6.41 32.41
CA LEU A 20 0.83 -5.84 31.49
C LEU A 20 1.14 -6.85 30.37
N LEU A 21 1.13 -6.39 29.12
CA LEU A 21 1.37 -7.27 27.96
C LEU A 21 2.70 -8.03 28.09
N LYS A 22 3.79 -7.35 28.48
CA LYS A 22 5.10 -7.97 28.68
C LYS A 22 5.08 -9.16 29.65
N ASP A 23 4.27 -9.08 30.71
CA ASP A 23 4.19 -10.12 31.74
C ASP A 23 3.43 -11.33 31.20
N VAL A 24 2.44 -11.10 30.34
CA VAL A 24 1.71 -12.17 29.62
C VAL A 24 2.61 -12.84 28.58
N LEU A 25 3.37 -12.06 27.81
CA LEU A 25 4.31 -12.60 26.81
C LEU A 25 5.41 -13.45 27.45
N ALA A 26 5.87 -13.10 28.65
CA ALA A 26 6.89 -13.87 29.38
C ALA A 26 6.40 -15.23 29.90
N ARG A 27 5.10 -15.56 29.78
CA ARG A 27 4.53 -16.85 30.21
C ARG A 27 4.57 -17.94 29.14
N SER A 28 4.89 -17.61 27.89
CA SER A 28 4.86 -18.54 26.75
C SER A 28 6.11 -18.38 25.89
N SER A 29 6.49 -19.47 25.20
CA SER A 29 7.56 -19.43 24.21
C SER A 29 7.26 -18.42 23.10
N SER A 30 8.21 -17.51 22.84
CA SER A 30 8.09 -16.55 21.74
C SER A 30 8.03 -17.25 20.38
N LYS A 31 8.74 -18.37 20.18
CA LYS A 31 8.67 -19.17 18.94
C LYS A 31 7.24 -19.65 18.67
N THR A 32 6.57 -20.18 19.70
CA THR A 32 5.18 -20.62 19.58
C THR A 32 4.24 -19.44 19.30
N MET A 33 4.39 -18.33 20.02
CA MET A 33 3.54 -17.15 19.81
C MET A 33 3.72 -16.55 18.40
N LEU A 34 4.95 -16.44 17.90
CA LEU A 34 5.20 -15.96 16.54
C LEU A 34 4.48 -16.83 15.50
N ARG A 35 4.50 -18.16 15.65
CA ARG A 35 3.75 -19.06 14.76
C ARG A 35 2.24 -18.83 14.84
N VAL A 36 1.69 -18.73 16.05
CA VAL A 36 0.24 -18.53 16.27
C VAL A 36 -0.21 -17.22 15.62
N PHE A 37 0.51 -16.13 15.85
CA PHE A 37 0.10 -14.83 15.31
C PHE A 37 0.45 -14.65 13.82
N ALA A 38 1.47 -15.33 13.30
CA ALA A 38 1.70 -15.46 11.86
C ALA A 38 0.54 -16.22 11.18
N TYR A 39 0.04 -17.30 11.80
CA TYR A 39 -1.15 -18.02 11.33
C TYR A 39 -2.40 -17.13 11.34
N MET A 40 -2.63 -16.41 12.44
CA MET A 40 -3.75 -15.47 12.52
C MET A 40 -3.64 -14.39 11.45
N ASN A 41 -2.45 -13.80 11.25
CA ASN A 41 -2.25 -12.81 10.20
C ASN A 41 -2.45 -13.38 8.80
N SER A 42 -2.00 -14.61 8.53
CA SER A 42 -2.30 -15.33 7.28
C SER A 42 -3.80 -15.49 7.08
N THR A 43 -4.52 -15.90 8.12
CA THR A 43 -5.97 -16.07 8.08
C THR A 43 -6.67 -14.75 7.78
N VAL A 44 -6.26 -13.64 8.42
CA VAL A 44 -6.77 -12.29 8.10
C VAL A 44 -6.43 -11.90 6.67
N HIS A 45 -5.22 -12.19 6.20
CA HIS A 45 -4.84 -11.94 4.82
C HIS A 45 -5.76 -12.70 3.85
N MET A 46 -6.15 -13.93 4.15
CA MET A 46 -7.01 -14.76 3.30
C MET A 46 -8.51 -14.40 3.41
N MET A 47 -8.98 -14.02 4.59
CA MET A 47 -10.39 -13.65 4.84
C MET A 47 -10.69 -12.20 4.47
N GLN A 48 -9.69 -11.30 4.53
CA GLN A 48 -9.85 -9.86 4.34
C GLN A 48 -11.00 -9.30 5.22
N GLU A 49 -11.97 -8.63 4.60
CA GLU A 49 -13.11 -7.97 5.25
C GLU A 49 -14.28 -8.94 5.56
N ASP A 50 -14.10 -10.25 5.41
CA ASP A 50 -15.14 -11.24 5.74
C ASP A 50 -15.28 -11.40 7.26
N ILE A 51 -16.12 -10.54 7.85
CA ILE A 51 -16.43 -10.51 9.28
C ILE A 51 -17.06 -11.83 9.75
N GLU A 52 -17.87 -12.48 8.91
CA GLU A 52 -18.54 -13.74 9.26
C GLU A 52 -17.52 -14.89 9.37
N ALA A 53 -16.55 -14.93 8.45
CA ALA A 53 -15.43 -15.87 8.52
C ALA A 53 -14.57 -15.63 9.77
N GLN A 54 -14.32 -14.37 10.16
CA GLN A 54 -13.60 -14.07 11.40
C GLN A 54 -14.34 -14.57 12.65
N GLU A 55 -15.66 -14.39 12.72
CA GLU A 55 -16.46 -14.89 13.85
C GLU A 55 -16.49 -16.41 13.91
N THR A 56 -16.53 -17.07 12.75
CA THR A 56 -16.42 -18.53 12.66
C THR A 56 -15.07 -19.02 13.20
N SER A 57 -13.97 -18.38 12.80
CA SER A 57 -12.63 -18.66 13.34
C SER A 57 -12.55 -18.42 14.85
N PHE A 58 -13.13 -17.33 15.34
CA PHE A 58 -13.18 -17.04 16.78
C PHE A 58 -13.95 -18.09 17.58
N ARG A 59 -15.11 -18.55 17.07
CA ARG A 59 -15.84 -19.68 17.67
C ARG A 59 -14.99 -20.96 17.72
N GLY A 60 -14.23 -21.23 16.66
CA GLY A 60 -13.29 -22.33 16.61
C GLY A 60 -12.21 -22.23 17.68
N TRP A 61 -11.60 -21.05 17.84
CA TRP A 61 -10.55 -20.80 18.81
C TRP A 61 -11.04 -20.99 20.26
N ILE A 62 -12.17 -20.36 20.63
CA ILE A 62 -12.72 -20.50 21.98
C ILE A 62 -13.25 -21.91 22.27
N GLY A 63 -13.44 -22.72 21.23
CA GLY A 63 -13.82 -24.13 21.33
C GLY A 63 -12.79 -25.01 22.05
N ILE A 64 -11.54 -24.54 22.16
CA ILE A 64 -10.45 -25.24 22.86
C ILE A 64 -10.61 -25.15 24.40
N PHE A 65 -11.29 -24.12 24.89
CA PHE A 65 -11.51 -23.92 26.33
C PHE A 65 -12.60 -24.85 26.87
N ASP A 66 -12.59 -25.05 28.19
CA ASP A 66 -13.66 -25.75 28.88
C ASP A 66 -15.02 -25.05 28.67
N GLU A 67 -16.10 -25.80 28.91
CA GLU A 67 -17.45 -25.34 28.60
C GLU A 67 -17.84 -24.05 29.32
N GLU A 68 -17.48 -23.91 30.60
CA GLU A 68 -17.80 -22.72 31.40
C GLU A 68 -17.08 -21.49 30.87
N THR A 69 -15.76 -21.60 30.64
CA THR A 69 -14.94 -20.53 30.08
C THR A 69 -15.44 -20.11 28.69
N ARG A 70 -15.71 -21.08 27.80
CA ARG A 70 -16.19 -20.83 26.45
C ARG A 70 -17.54 -20.11 26.44
N ILE A 71 -18.50 -20.56 27.26
CA ILE A 71 -19.83 -19.94 27.37
C ILE A 71 -19.69 -18.50 27.86
N SER A 72 -18.83 -18.27 28.85
CA SER A 72 -18.57 -16.94 29.41
C SER A 72 -17.99 -15.98 28.36
N ILE A 73 -16.92 -16.38 27.67
CA ILE A 73 -16.29 -15.58 26.60
C ILE A 73 -17.30 -15.27 25.50
N TRP A 74 -18.05 -16.29 25.04
CA TRP A 74 -19.02 -16.11 23.97
C TRP A 74 -20.15 -15.14 24.35
N LYS A 75 -20.66 -15.25 25.57
CA LYS A 75 -21.70 -14.35 26.09
C LYS A 75 -21.20 -12.90 26.12
N ASN A 76 -19.99 -12.67 26.60
CA ASN A 76 -19.41 -11.33 26.71
C ASN A 76 -19.13 -10.73 25.33
N TYR A 77 -18.56 -11.52 24.41
CA TYR A 77 -18.41 -11.13 23.00
C TYR A 77 -19.76 -10.75 22.35
N GLN A 78 -20.82 -11.54 22.57
CA GLN A 78 -22.14 -11.23 22.03
C GLN A 78 -22.75 -9.95 22.62
N SER A 79 -22.44 -9.63 23.88
CA SER A 79 -22.84 -8.37 24.50
C SER A 79 -22.13 -7.18 23.85
N PHE A 80 -20.79 -7.27 23.74
CA PHE A 80 -19.96 -6.29 23.04
C PHE A 80 -20.45 -6.08 21.59
N LYS A 81 -20.66 -7.16 20.84
CA LYS A 81 -21.11 -7.09 19.45
C LYS A 81 -22.45 -6.38 19.30
N ARG A 82 -23.41 -6.65 20.19
CA ARG A 82 -24.71 -5.95 20.18
C ARG A 82 -24.56 -4.46 20.43
N GLN A 83 -23.68 -4.07 21.36
CA GLN A 83 -23.41 -2.66 21.64
C GLN A 83 -22.84 -1.95 20.42
N ILE A 84 -21.76 -2.47 19.83
CA ILE A 84 -21.11 -1.86 18.66
C ILE A 84 -22.08 -1.75 17.46
N ILE A 85 -22.88 -2.78 17.21
CA ILE A 85 -23.88 -2.75 16.14
C ILE A 85 -24.97 -1.70 16.42
N ALA A 86 -25.38 -1.54 17.68
CA ALA A 86 -26.37 -0.54 18.08
C ALA A 86 -25.84 0.90 17.92
N GLU A 87 -24.52 1.11 18.09
CA GLU A 87 -23.83 2.37 17.81
C GLU A 87 -23.66 2.63 16.30
N GLY A 88 -23.98 1.63 15.47
CA GLY A 88 -23.93 1.71 14.01
C GLY A 88 -22.58 1.28 13.42
N ASP A 89 -21.72 0.67 14.23
CA ASP A 89 -20.36 0.24 13.87
C ASP A 89 -20.27 -1.24 13.49
N ALA A 90 -19.10 -1.66 13.00
CA ALA A 90 -18.81 -3.04 12.64
C ALA A 90 -17.87 -3.66 13.67
N VAL A 91 -18.10 -4.92 14.01
CA VAL A 91 -17.15 -5.69 14.83
C VAL A 91 -16.12 -6.33 13.91
N VAL A 92 -14.85 -6.00 14.12
CA VAL A 92 -13.71 -6.63 13.46
C VAL A 92 -12.95 -7.39 14.53
N LEU A 93 -12.92 -8.71 14.46
CA LEU A 93 -12.18 -9.50 15.46
C LEU A 93 -10.68 -9.38 15.23
N TYR A 94 -10.24 -9.55 14.00
CA TYR A 94 -8.83 -9.66 13.67
C TYR A 94 -8.43 -8.55 12.70
N ALA A 95 -7.89 -7.46 13.23
CA ALA A 95 -7.27 -6.40 12.43
C ALA A 95 -5.80 -6.73 12.16
N SER A 96 -5.39 -6.72 10.89
CA SER A 96 -4.00 -7.03 10.50
C SER A 96 -2.99 -6.07 11.12
N SER A 97 -3.31 -4.77 11.23
CA SER A 97 -2.49 -3.77 11.93
C SER A 97 -2.27 -4.09 13.40
N ALA A 98 -3.31 -4.55 14.11
CA ALA A 98 -3.22 -4.94 15.52
C ALA A 98 -2.40 -6.22 15.70
N ILE A 99 -2.55 -7.22 14.82
CA ILE A 99 -1.76 -8.45 14.86
C ILE A 99 -0.29 -8.16 14.55
N LEU A 100 -0.01 -7.33 13.54
CA LEU A 100 1.36 -6.93 13.20
C LEU A 100 2.05 -6.25 14.38
N ARG A 101 1.34 -5.35 15.09
CA ARG A 101 1.83 -4.75 16.33
C ARG A 101 2.15 -5.81 17.39
N LEU A 102 1.28 -6.80 17.58
CA LEU A 102 1.52 -7.87 18.55
C LEU A 102 2.74 -8.73 18.18
N ILE A 103 2.92 -9.04 16.90
CA ILE A 103 4.12 -9.75 16.40
C ILE A 103 5.38 -8.95 16.74
N GLU A 104 5.38 -7.64 16.52
CA GLU A 104 6.51 -6.79 16.90
C GLU A 104 6.75 -6.82 18.42
N GLN A 105 5.69 -6.74 19.24
CA GLN A 105 5.81 -6.85 20.70
C GLN A 105 6.41 -8.19 21.14
N ILE A 106 6.07 -9.29 20.47
CA ILE A 106 6.65 -10.61 20.74
C ILE A 106 8.14 -10.63 20.40
N ILE A 107 8.55 -10.01 19.29
CA ILE A 107 9.97 -9.88 18.90
C ILE A 107 10.75 -9.03 19.91
N LEU A 108 10.18 -7.92 20.37
CA LEU A 108 10.83 -7.01 21.33
C LEU A 108 10.90 -7.57 22.76
N ASN A 109 10.04 -8.54 23.08
CA ASN A 109 10.02 -9.25 24.37
C ASN A 109 10.38 -10.73 24.17
N TYR A 110 11.24 -11.02 23.19
CA TYR A 110 11.57 -12.38 22.80
C TYR A 110 12.20 -13.16 23.95
N ASN A 111 11.72 -14.38 24.16
CA ASN A 111 12.23 -15.32 25.16
C ASN A 111 12.44 -16.71 24.55
N ASP A 112 13.35 -17.47 25.16
CA ASP A 112 13.70 -18.84 24.77
C ASP A 112 13.06 -19.89 25.70
N ILE A 113 11.86 -19.61 26.21
CA ILE A 113 11.11 -20.61 26.98
C ILE A 113 10.90 -21.84 26.08
N PRO A 114 11.21 -23.06 26.56
CA PRO A 114 10.98 -24.29 25.80
C PRO A 114 9.53 -24.42 25.36
N GLU A 115 9.32 -24.88 24.14
CA GLU A 115 7.97 -25.11 23.63
C GLU A 115 7.33 -26.30 24.36
N PRO A 116 6.05 -26.19 24.77
CA PRO A 116 5.40 -27.30 25.42
C PRO A 116 5.26 -28.47 24.42
N PRO A 117 5.46 -29.72 24.85
CA PRO A 117 5.36 -30.88 23.98
C PRO A 117 3.94 -31.07 23.40
N LYS A 118 2.93 -30.53 24.09
CA LYS A 118 1.55 -30.45 23.61
C LYS A 118 0.91 -29.16 24.09
N LYS A 119 0.25 -28.45 23.18
CA LYS A 119 -0.53 -27.24 23.50
C LYS A 119 -1.67 -27.58 24.45
N SER A 120 -1.77 -26.83 25.56
CA SER A 120 -2.86 -26.93 26.52
C SER A 120 -3.83 -25.75 26.38
N ALA A 121 -5.03 -25.88 26.95
CA ALA A 121 -5.98 -24.77 27.03
C ALA A 121 -5.42 -23.57 27.83
N ALA A 122 -4.48 -23.82 28.76
CA ALA A 122 -3.79 -22.75 29.50
C ALA A 122 -2.84 -21.96 28.60
N ASP A 123 -2.14 -22.63 27.67
CA ASP A 123 -1.28 -21.97 26.69
C ASP A 123 -2.11 -21.11 25.72
N GLU A 124 -3.22 -21.65 25.23
CA GLU A 124 -4.17 -20.91 24.37
C GLU A 124 -4.74 -19.67 25.09
N MET A 125 -5.01 -19.76 26.39
CA MET A 125 -5.46 -18.62 27.17
C MET A 125 -4.40 -17.51 27.23
N ILE A 126 -3.10 -17.85 27.34
CA ILE A 126 -2.02 -16.84 27.29
C ILE A 126 -2.10 -16.04 26.00
N TRP A 127 -2.23 -16.72 24.86
CA TRP A 127 -2.25 -16.08 23.54
C TRP A 127 -3.53 -15.26 23.34
N PHE A 128 -4.65 -15.77 23.82
CA PHE A 128 -5.93 -15.08 23.81
C PHE A 128 -5.90 -13.79 24.63
N GLU A 129 -5.32 -13.83 25.85
CA GLU A 129 -5.10 -12.65 26.68
C GLU A 129 -4.17 -11.65 25.99
N ALA A 130 -3.05 -12.10 25.41
CA ALA A 130 -2.10 -11.23 24.72
C ALA A 130 -2.74 -10.46 23.56
N TRP A 131 -3.57 -11.12 22.75
CA TRP A 131 -4.32 -10.48 21.66
C TRP A 131 -5.28 -9.40 22.19
N LEU A 132 -6.08 -9.70 23.21
CA LEU A 132 -7.04 -8.76 23.77
C LEU A 132 -6.38 -7.57 24.50
N ILE A 133 -5.25 -7.79 25.15
CA ILE A 133 -4.47 -6.72 25.82
C ILE A 133 -3.84 -5.80 24.78
N ASN A 134 -3.27 -6.36 23.71
CA ASN A 134 -2.72 -5.58 22.60
C ASN A 134 -3.80 -4.68 21.95
N ASN A 135 -4.99 -5.24 21.71
CA ASN A 135 -6.15 -4.49 21.25
C ASN A 135 -6.50 -3.33 22.21
N ALA A 136 -6.62 -3.59 23.52
CA ALA A 136 -6.89 -2.56 24.52
C ALA A 136 -5.85 -1.42 24.48
N THR A 137 -4.57 -1.78 24.31
CA THR A 137 -3.47 -0.80 24.29
C THR A 137 -3.51 0.05 23.01
N PHE A 138 -3.85 -0.56 21.88
CA PHE A 138 -4.02 0.15 20.61
C PHE A 138 -5.19 1.14 20.65
N ASP A 139 -6.33 0.73 21.19
CA ASP A 139 -7.51 1.59 21.36
C ASP A 139 -7.20 2.82 22.23
N LEU A 140 -6.55 2.62 23.37
CA LEU A 140 -6.17 3.71 24.28
C LEU A 140 -5.26 4.74 23.59
N GLU A 141 -4.24 4.27 22.86
CA GLU A 141 -3.35 5.16 22.14
C GLU A 141 -4.06 5.93 21.01
N VAL A 142 -5.00 5.31 20.30
CA VAL A 142 -5.78 6.00 19.27
C VAL A 142 -6.67 7.06 19.92
N ALA A 143 -7.36 6.71 21.00
CA ALA A 143 -8.23 7.63 21.74
C ALA A 143 -7.46 8.85 22.29
N GLU A 144 -6.27 8.65 22.87
CA GLU A 144 -5.46 9.76 23.38
C GLU A 144 -5.04 10.75 22.30
N ASN A 145 -4.64 10.27 21.13
CA ASN A 145 -4.12 11.12 20.06
C ASN A 145 -5.23 11.78 19.22
N THR A 146 -6.43 11.21 19.19
CA THR A 146 -7.56 11.75 18.43
C THR A 146 -8.43 12.73 19.22
N LYS A 147 -8.19 12.92 20.54
CA LYS A 147 -8.92 13.89 21.39
C LYS A 147 -9.01 15.30 20.80
N HIS A 148 -8.03 15.72 20.02
CA HIS A 148 -7.97 17.05 19.42
C HIS A 148 -8.70 17.16 18.06
N GLU A 149 -9.11 16.04 17.44
CA GLU A 149 -9.67 16.00 16.08
C GLU A 149 -11.14 15.57 16.04
N ILE A 150 -11.79 15.34 17.20
CA ILE A 150 -13.13 14.74 17.29
C ILE A 150 -14.18 15.50 16.46
N ASP A 151 -14.08 16.82 16.35
CA ASP A 151 -15.01 17.66 15.58
C ASP A 151 -14.65 17.76 14.08
N ASN A 152 -13.49 17.24 13.68
CA ASN A 152 -12.97 17.27 12.31
C ASN A 152 -12.98 15.86 11.70
N LEU A 153 -14.11 15.49 11.12
CA LEU A 153 -14.30 14.19 10.45
C LEU A 153 -13.18 13.85 9.44
N LEU A 154 -12.75 14.84 8.65
CA LEU A 154 -11.65 14.65 7.68
C LEU A 154 -10.34 14.32 8.40
N GLY A 155 -10.05 15.01 9.50
CA GLY A 155 -8.87 14.78 10.32
C GLY A 155 -8.84 13.37 10.91
N VAL A 156 -9.95 12.95 11.54
CA VAL A 156 -10.11 11.60 12.10
C VAL A 156 -9.91 10.53 11.01
N LEU A 157 -10.55 10.71 9.85
CA LEU A 157 -10.47 9.77 8.73
C LEU A 157 -9.05 9.61 8.19
N VAL A 158 -8.35 10.72 7.96
CA VAL A 158 -6.97 10.71 7.43
C VAL A 158 -6.01 10.13 8.46
N VAL A 159 -6.09 10.54 9.72
CA VAL A 159 -5.22 10.05 10.80
C VAL A 159 -5.40 8.54 10.98
N ASN A 160 -6.64 8.04 11.05
CA ASN A 160 -6.88 6.63 11.27
C ASN A 160 -6.31 5.77 10.12
N GLN A 161 -6.60 6.14 8.87
CA GLN A 161 -6.08 5.42 7.70
C GLN A 161 -4.55 5.51 7.59
N ALA A 162 -3.96 6.68 7.85
CA ALA A 162 -2.51 6.89 7.75
C ALA A 162 -1.71 5.94 8.66
N THR A 163 -2.23 5.64 9.85
CA THR A 163 -1.55 4.73 10.79
C THR A 163 -1.67 3.26 10.43
N GLN A 164 -2.61 2.91 9.53
CA GLN A 164 -2.95 1.52 9.21
C GLN A 164 -2.75 1.17 7.74
N TYR A 165 -2.27 2.10 6.91
CA TYR A 165 -2.29 1.96 5.45
C TYR A 165 -1.58 0.71 4.92
N GLU A 166 -0.53 0.23 5.59
CA GLU A 166 0.19 -1.00 5.22
C GLU A 166 -0.65 -2.28 5.38
N SER A 167 -1.75 -2.17 6.14
CA SER A 167 -2.70 -3.24 6.44
C SER A 167 -4.09 -2.97 5.83
N ILE A 168 -4.26 -1.89 5.04
CA ILE A 168 -5.50 -1.64 4.29
C ILE A 168 -5.54 -2.58 3.08
N GLY A 169 -6.13 -3.75 3.29
CA GLY A 169 -6.30 -4.76 2.25
C GLY A 169 -5.00 -5.48 1.84
N ARG A 170 -5.08 -6.29 0.78
CA ARG A 170 -3.91 -6.96 0.19
C ARG A 170 -3.15 -5.99 -0.69
N LYS A 171 -1.81 -6.02 -0.59
CA LYS A 171 -0.96 -5.44 -1.63
C LYS A 171 -1.18 -6.18 -2.95
N ASP A 172 -1.24 -5.41 -4.02
CA ASP A 172 -1.42 -5.95 -5.36
C ASP A 172 -0.12 -6.57 -5.86
N PHE A 173 0.00 -7.89 -5.71
CA PHE A 173 1.18 -8.64 -6.12
C PHE A 173 1.40 -8.61 -7.65
N ILE A 174 0.34 -8.45 -8.46
CA ILE A 174 0.46 -8.33 -9.92
C ILE A 174 1.14 -7.01 -10.25
N TYR A 175 0.64 -5.90 -9.69
CA TYR A 175 1.26 -4.58 -9.85
C TYR A 175 2.72 -4.58 -9.38
N GLN A 176 3.00 -5.16 -8.21
CA GLN A 176 4.37 -5.25 -7.67
C GLN A 176 5.28 -6.08 -8.58
N THR A 177 4.78 -7.17 -9.18
CA THR A 177 5.53 -8.00 -10.14
C THR A 177 5.84 -7.23 -11.43
N LEU A 178 4.88 -6.47 -11.97
CA LEU A 178 5.08 -5.66 -13.16
C LEU A 178 6.14 -4.57 -12.92
N LEU A 179 6.09 -3.90 -11.75
CA LEU A 179 7.11 -2.92 -11.39
C LEU A 179 8.49 -3.55 -11.18
N ALA A 180 8.55 -4.73 -10.55
CA ALA A 180 9.80 -5.46 -10.36
C ALA A 180 10.44 -5.83 -11.70
N HIS A 181 9.63 -6.34 -12.64
CA HIS A 181 10.10 -6.67 -13.98
C HIS A 181 10.66 -5.43 -14.69
N ALA A 182 9.92 -4.32 -14.68
CA ALA A 182 10.37 -3.07 -15.29
C ALA A 182 11.66 -2.55 -14.62
N PHE A 183 11.79 -2.65 -13.30
CA PHE A 183 12.99 -2.27 -12.57
C PHE A 183 14.20 -3.10 -12.99
N PHE A 184 14.07 -4.43 -12.99
CA PHE A 184 15.16 -5.30 -13.42
C PHE A 184 15.54 -5.09 -14.88
N LYS A 185 14.56 -4.85 -15.75
CA LYS A 185 14.79 -4.53 -17.15
C LYS A 185 15.53 -3.19 -17.32
N PHE A 186 15.09 -2.16 -16.61
CA PHE A 186 15.76 -0.86 -16.57
C PHE A 186 17.22 -1.00 -16.14
N LEU A 187 17.51 -1.78 -15.10
CA LEU A 187 18.88 -2.05 -14.67
C LEU A 187 19.69 -2.87 -15.68
N SER A 188 19.06 -3.80 -16.41
CA SER A 188 19.75 -4.61 -17.43
C SER A 188 20.06 -3.84 -18.70
N ASP A 189 19.20 -2.89 -19.08
CA ASP A 189 19.33 -2.09 -20.29
C ASP A 189 20.44 -1.02 -20.16
N ASP A 190 20.80 -0.62 -18.93
CA ASP A 190 21.87 0.34 -18.66
C ASP A 190 23.21 -0.35 -18.32
N LEU A 191 24.22 -0.14 -19.16
CA LEU A 191 25.59 -0.63 -18.95
C LEU A 191 26.18 -0.19 -17.61
N LYS A 192 25.77 0.96 -17.07
CA LYS A 192 26.23 1.45 -15.77
C LYS A 192 25.66 0.65 -14.60
N HIS A 193 24.45 0.12 -14.72
CA HIS A 193 23.74 -0.53 -13.61
C HIS A 193 23.72 -2.07 -13.70
N SER A 194 23.86 -2.63 -14.90
CA SER A 194 23.87 -4.07 -15.13
C SER A 194 24.86 -4.85 -14.24
N PRO A 195 26.08 -4.36 -13.93
CA PRO A 195 26.97 -5.04 -12.98
C PRO A 195 26.39 -5.21 -11.57
N PHE A 196 25.65 -4.23 -11.05
CA PHE A 196 25.01 -4.34 -9.73
C PHE A 196 23.83 -5.29 -9.75
N LEU A 197 23.13 -5.41 -10.89
CA LEU A 197 22.13 -6.46 -11.09
C LEU A 197 22.75 -7.85 -11.00
N GLN A 198 23.87 -8.09 -11.68
CA GLN A 198 24.57 -9.38 -11.58
C GLN A 198 25.07 -9.66 -10.16
N GLU A 199 25.58 -8.65 -9.47
CA GLU A 199 25.98 -8.76 -8.06
C GLU A 199 24.79 -9.15 -7.16
N PHE A 200 23.64 -8.50 -7.34
CA PHE A 200 22.43 -8.79 -6.57
C PHE A 200 21.95 -10.23 -6.77
N LEU A 201 21.85 -10.67 -8.03
CA LEU A 201 21.41 -12.04 -8.37
C LEU A 201 22.37 -13.10 -7.82
N SER A 202 23.68 -12.85 -7.93
CA SER A 202 24.73 -13.71 -7.38
C SER A 202 24.62 -13.84 -5.85
N ARG A 203 24.47 -12.72 -5.13
CA ARG A 203 24.29 -12.72 -3.67
C ARG A 203 22.98 -13.39 -3.24
N LYS A 204 21.93 -13.33 -4.06
CA LYS A 204 20.67 -14.06 -3.84
C LYS A 204 20.73 -15.52 -4.28
N GLN A 205 21.81 -15.95 -4.94
CA GLN A 205 22.01 -17.27 -5.54
C GLN A 205 20.88 -17.69 -6.51
N VAL A 206 20.42 -16.74 -7.32
CA VAL A 206 19.45 -16.97 -8.40
C VAL A 206 20.11 -16.69 -9.75
N ALA A 207 19.80 -17.48 -10.77
CA ALA A 207 20.42 -17.34 -12.09
C ALA A 207 19.85 -16.14 -12.88
N THR A 208 18.57 -15.81 -12.67
CA THR A 208 17.88 -14.72 -13.36
C THR A 208 16.94 -13.98 -12.41
N TYR A 209 16.59 -12.73 -12.74
CA TYR A 209 15.53 -12.03 -12.01
C TYR A 209 14.15 -12.71 -12.20
N GLY A 210 13.94 -13.44 -13.30
CA GLY A 210 12.72 -14.23 -13.47
C GLY A 210 12.61 -15.36 -12.44
N GLU A 211 13.73 -16.02 -12.12
CA GLU A 211 13.82 -16.99 -11.02
C GLU A 211 13.55 -16.35 -9.66
N TYR A 212 14.13 -15.17 -9.38
CA TYR A 212 13.82 -14.38 -8.18
C TYR A 212 12.32 -14.17 -7.99
N LEU A 213 11.63 -13.71 -9.05
CA LEU A 213 10.19 -13.44 -9.00
C LEU A 213 9.38 -14.73 -8.85
N ARG A 214 9.79 -15.83 -9.50
CA ARG A 214 9.14 -17.13 -9.37
C ARG A 214 9.21 -17.69 -7.96
N HIS A 215 10.33 -17.53 -7.24
CA HIS A 215 10.42 -17.95 -5.83
C HIS A 215 9.35 -17.27 -4.96
N ILE A 216 9.24 -15.94 -5.05
CA ILE A 216 8.29 -15.19 -4.22
C ILE A 216 6.85 -15.51 -4.62
N LEU A 217 6.52 -15.48 -5.91
CA LEU A 217 5.16 -15.72 -6.39
C LEU A 217 4.69 -17.15 -6.20
N GLY A 218 5.56 -18.16 -6.42
CA GLY A 218 5.22 -19.56 -6.25
C GLY A 218 4.79 -19.87 -4.81
N VAL A 219 5.48 -19.26 -3.85
CA VAL A 219 5.11 -19.37 -2.43
C VAL A 219 3.86 -18.56 -2.09
N TYR A 220 3.74 -17.32 -2.59
CA TYR A 220 2.58 -16.48 -2.31
C TYR A 220 1.28 -17.05 -2.89
N ALA A 221 1.32 -17.73 -4.04
CA ALA A 221 0.17 -18.36 -4.67
C ALA A 221 -0.32 -19.62 -3.92
N GLY A 222 0.59 -20.36 -3.28
CA GLY A 222 0.31 -21.64 -2.61
C GLY A 222 -0.91 -21.64 -1.67
N PRO A 223 -1.06 -20.66 -0.74
CA PRO A 223 -2.24 -20.55 0.13
C PRO A 223 -3.58 -20.42 -0.61
N PHE A 224 -3.60 -19.86 -1.83
CA PHE A 224 -4.81 -19.69 -2.62
C PHE A 224 -5.18 -20.95 -3.41
N GLU A 225 -4.19 -21.75 -3.81
CA GLU A 225 -4.38 -23.00 -4.55
C GLU A 225 -4.78 -24.16 -3.62
N LYS A 226 -4.10 -24.29 -2.48
CA LYS A 226 -4.37 -25.30 -1.47
C LYS A 226 -5.44 -24.77 -0.53
N ARG A 227 -6.73 -24.92 -0.90
CA ARG A 227 -7.87 -24.61 -0.02
C ARG A 227 -7.73 -25.36 1.33
N GLY A 228 -7.03 -24.77 2.31
CA GLY A 228 -6.96 -25.25 3.69
C GLY A 228 -5.55 -25.45 4.28
N ASN A 229 -5.36 -24.81 5.44
CA ASN A 229 -4.54 -25.17 6.61
C ASN A 229 -3.01 -25.00 6.63
N SER A 230 -2.28 -24.76 5.54
CA SER A 230 -0.84 -24.41 5.66
C SER A 230 -0.60 -22.91 5.45
N PHE A 231 -0.35 -22.17 6.53
CA PHE A 231 0.06 -20.76 6.50
C PHE A 231 1.58 -20.58 6.33
N GLY A 232 2.32 -21.67 6.28
CA GLY A 232 3.72 -21.73 5.94
C GLY A 232 3.96 -22.56 4.69
N PHE A 233 5.22 -22.63 4.27
CA PHE A 233 5.66 -23.43 3.14
C PHE A 233 6.95 -24.17 3.49
N GLN A 234 7.10 -25.35 2.91
CA GLN A 234 8.28 -26.19 3.05
C GLN A 234 9.02 -26.20 1.72
N ILE A 235 10.34 -26.05 1.77
CA ILE A 235 11.22 -26.30 0.64
C ILE A 235 11.82 -27.70 0.82
N GLY A 236 11.88 -28.49 -0.26
CA GLY A 236 12.40 -29.86 -0.23
C GLY A 236 13.90 -29.94 0.05
N GLU A 237 14.47 -31.14 -0.06
CA GLU A 237 15.90 -31.40 0.22
C GLU A 237 16.71 -31.76 -1.04
N ASP A 238 16.20 -31.50 -2.25
CA ASP A 238 16.95 -31.74 -3.50
C ASP A 238 17.95 -30.60 -3.84
N GLU A 239 18.82 -30.81 -4.82
CA GLU A 239 19.85 -29.81 -5.20
C GLU A 239 19.25 -28.48 -5.67
N ASP A 240 18.11 -28.50 -6.37
CA ASP A 240 17.38 -27.30 -6.77
C ASP A 240 16.75 -26.61 -5.55
N SER A 241 16.37 -27.38 -4.53
CA SER A 241 15.88 -26.89 -3.25
C SER A 241 16.95 -26.18 -2.42
N ALA A 242 18.24 -26.54 -2.55
CA ALA A 242 19.31 -25.85 -1.82
C ALA A 242 19.43 -24.36 -2.19
N LYS A 243 19.28 -24.01 -3.48
CA LYS A 243 19.27 -22.61 -3.94
C LYS A 243 18.02 -21.87 -3.46
N ALA A 244 16.87 -22.52 -3.51
CA ALA A 244 15.62 -21.96 -2.97
C ALA A 244 15.73 -21.71 -1.45
N ILE A 245 16.30 -22.64 -0.69
CA ILE A 245 16.57 -22.47 0.75
C ILE A 245 17.46 -21.25 0.98
N HIS A 246 18.59 -21.13 0.28
CA HIS A 246 19.47 -19.97 0.43
C HIS A 246 18.74 -18.65 0.13
N PHE A 247 17.91 -18.62 -0.92
CA PHE A 247 17.10 -17.46 -1.25
C PHE A 247 16.17 -17.07 -0.10
N PHE A 248 15.39 -18.01 0.44
CA PHE A 248 14.44 -17.74 1.52
C PHE A 248 15.13 -17.42 2.85
N ASP A 249 16.25 -18.07 3.17
CA ASP A 249 17.12 -17.74 4.31
C ASP A 249 17.56 -16.28 4.28
N SER A 250 17.86 -15.75 3.08
CA SER A 250 18.26 -14.35 2.93
C SER A 250 17.18 -13.33 3.34
N ILE A 251 15.92 -13.75 3.45
CA ILE A 251 14.78 -12.92 3.84
C ILE A 251 14.03 -13.49 5.06
N ALA A 252 14.66 -14.42 5.79
CA ALA A 252 14.10 -15.07 6.98
C ALA A 252 14.97 -14.88 8.23
N TYR A 253 14.31 -14.92 9.39
CA TYR A 253 14.94 -15.10 10.69
C TYR A 253 14.91 -16.58 11.08
N ASP A 254 16.08 -17.18 11.32
CA ASP A 254 16.17 -18.57 11.76
C ASP A 254 15.89 -18.68 13.25
N LEU A 255 14.75 -19.26 13.62
CA LEU A 255 14.35 -19.39 15.03
C LEU A 255 15.19 -20.43 15.79
N THR A 256 16.00 -21.26 15.13
CA THR A 256 16.92 -22.19 15.81
C THR A 256 18.09 -21.45 16.47
N GLU A 257 18.41 -20.24 16.01
CA GLU A 257 19.55 -19.43 16.47
C GLU A 257 19.19 -18.32 17.48
N SER A 258 17.93 -18.29 17.96
CA SER A 258 17.43 -17.24 18.88
C SER A 258 17.74 -15.81 18.41
N PRO A 259 17.33 -15.43 17.18
CA PRO A 259 17.87 -14.29 16.42
C PRO A 259 17.45 -12.93 16.99
N PHE A 260 16.47 -12.91 17.91
CA PHE A 260 15.89 -11.71 18.49
C PHE A 260 16.31 -11.45 19.94
N SER A 261 17.12 -12.35 20.54
CA SER A 261 17.57 -12.23 21.93
C SER A 261 18.22 -10.86 22.25
N GLN A 262 18.97 -10.32 21.29
CA GLN A 262 19.65 -9.01 21.40
C GLN A 262 18.73 -7.80 21.20
N LEU A 263 17.51 -8.00 20.69
CA LEU A 263 16.54 -6.92 20.48
C LEU A 263 15.65 -6.67 21.70
N SER A 264 15.79 -7.49 22.74
CA SER A 264 15.01 -7.36 23.97
C SER A 264 15.13 -5.96 24.57
N ASN A 265 13.98 -5.33 24.84
CA ASN A 265 13.85 -3.93 25.32
C ASN A 265 14.17 -2.82 24.30
N SER A 266 14.25 -3.12 23.01
CA SER A 266 14.30 -2.07 21.98
C SER A 266 12.95 -1.34 21.89
N GLN A 267 12.97 -0.09 21.43
CA GLN A 267 11.74 0.66 21.17
C GLN A 267 11.05 0.14 19.90
N THR A 268 9.72 0.25 19.86
CA THR A 268 8.92 -0.03 18.66
C THR A 268 9.36 0.83 17.49
N ASP A 269 9.40 0.25 16.29
CA ASP A 269 9.69 1.00 15.07
C ASP A 269 8.37 1.30 14.35
N PRO A 270 7.98 2.58 14.17
CA PRO A 270 6.74 2.90 13.48
C PRO A 270 6.69 2.33 12.05
N ASP A 271 7.83 1.99 11.44
CA ASP A 271 7.89 1.39 10.11
C ASP A 271 8.03 -0.14 10.13
N TYR A 272 8.05 -0.79 11.29
CA TYR A 272 8.22 -2.25 11.43
C TYR A 272 9.46 -2.79 10.68
N LYS A 273 10.59 -2.05 10.67
CA LYS A 273 11.75 -2.38 9.83
C LYS A 273 12.28 -3.80 10.02
N ILE A 274 12.25 -4.30 11.26
CA ILE A 274 12.66 -5.69 11.57
C ILE A 274 11.85 -6.67 10.70
N ILE A 275 10.52 -6.58 10.76
CA ILE A 275 9.60 -7.47 10.04
C ILE A 275 9.67 -7.21 8.52
N ARG A 276 9.78 -5.95 8.06
CA ARG A 276 9.92 -5.64 6.63
C ARG A 276 11.21 -6.18 6.02
N SER A 277 12.31 -6.10 6.77
CA SER A 277 13.62 -6.52 6.28
C SER A 277 13.67 -8.02 6.01
N LYS A 278 13.07 -8.81 6.90
CA LYS A 278 12.96 -10.26 6.81
C LYS A 278 11.54 -10.69 7.21
N PRO A 279 10.60 -10.74 6.25
CA PRO A 279 9.18 -10.98 6.52
C PRO A 279 8.85 -12.44 6.84
N LEU A 280 9.86 -13.32 6.87
CA LEU A 280 9.71 -14.74 7.17
C LEU A 280 10.41 -15.10 8.49
N ILE A 281 9.86 -16.09 9.17
CA ILE A 281 10.60 -16.90 10.15
C ILE A 281 10.85 -18.29 9.56
N LYS A 282 11.97 -18.88 9.94
CA LYS A 282 12.38 -20.23 9.57
C LYS A 282 12.45 -21.13 10.80
N GLU A 283 12.03 -22.38 10.62
CA GLU A 283 12.24 -23.49 11.55
C GLU A 283 13.13 -24.57 10.90
N GLU A 284 13.33 -25.69 11.61
CA GLU A 284 14.06 -26.85 11.11
C GLU A 284 13.49 -27.36 9.77
N ASN A 285 14.33 -28.07 9.00
CA ASN A 285 13.94 -28.78 7.77
C ASN A 285 13.34 -27.88 6.67
N GLY A 286 13.81 -26.64 6.55
CA GLY A 286 13.41 -25.74 5.45
C GLY A 286 11.94 -25.29 5.53
N GLN A 287 11.36 -25.24 6.73
CA GLN A 287 10.00 -24.78 6.96
C GLN A 287 9.99 -23.27 7.25
N TYR A 288 9.16 -22.53 6.52
CA TYR A 288 9.05 -21.07 6.63
C TYR A 288 7.63 -20.61 6.90
N TYR A 289 7.48 -19.49 7.60
CA TYR A 289 6.20 -18.84 7.86
C TYR A 289 6.28 -17.33 7.64
N PRO A 290 5.38 -16.74 6.84
CA PRO A 290 5.27 -15.29 6.71
C PRO A 290 4.73 -14.66 8.00
N LEU A 291 5.49 -13.72 8.57
CA LEU A 291 5.04 -12.88 9.68
C LEU A 291 3.95 -11.91 9.21
N HIS A 292 4.11 -11.34 8.01
CA HIS A 292 3.15 -10.43 7.41
C HIS A 292 3.14 -10.53 5.87
N TYR A 293 2.01 -10.96 5.29
CA TYR A 293 1.93 -11.23 3.84
C TYR A 293 2.13 -10.00 2.97
N ASN A 294 1.65 -8.81 3.37
CA ASN A 294 1.93 -7.59 2.59
C ASN A 294 3.43 -7.27 2.57
N PHE A 295 4.16 -7.51 3.66
CA PHE A 295 5.62 -7.31 3.69
C PHE A 295 6.37 -8.41 2.95
N PHE A 296 5.81 -9.61 2.86
CA PHE A 296 6.32 -10.65 1.96
C PHE A 296 6.12 -10.25 0.49
N VAL A 297 4.94 -9.74 0.12
CA VAL A 297 4.65 -9.21 -1.22
C VAL A 297 5.54 -8.01 -1.56
N ASP A 298 5.91 -7.19 -0.58
CA ASP A 298 6.86 -6.08 -0.80
C ASP A 298 8.21 -6.55 -1.31
N LYS A 299 8.62 -7.79 -1.01
CA LYS A 299 9.85 -8.36 -1.58
C LYS A 299 9.80 -8.51 -3.10
N LEU A 300 8.63 -8.40 -3.73
CA LEU A 300 8.55 -8.27 -5.20
C LEU A 300 9.16 -6.94 -5.68
N TYR A 301 8.80 -5.80 -5.09
CA TYR A 301 9.29 -4.50 -5.56
C TYR A 301 9.66 -3.49 -4.46
N GLN A 302 8.75 -3.06 -3.59
CA GLN A 302 9.06 -2.01 -2.58
C GLN A 302 10.24 -2.38 -1.67
N GLY A 303 10.23 -3.60 -1.12
CA GLY A 303 11.32 -4.17 -0.34
C GLY A 303 12.53 -4.56 -1.19
N LEU A 304 12.31 -5.00 -2.45
CA LEU A 304 13.38 -5.29 -3.40
C LEU A 304 14.30 -4.08 -3.63
N VAL A 305 13.75 -2.88 -3.81
CA VAL A 305 14.57 -1.67 -4.04
C VAL A 305 15.53 -1.41 -2.88
N PHE A 306 15.06 -1.61 -1.64
CA PHE A 306 15.90 -1.50 -0.45
C PHE A 306 16.92 -2.63 -0.36
N ASP A 307 16.50 -3.87 -0.59
CA ASP A 307 17.38 -5.04 -0.59
C ASP A 307 18.48 -4.91 -1.65
N PHE A 308 18.15 -4.37 -2.83
CA PHE A 308 19.10 -4.11 -3.90
C PHE A 308 20.14 -3.07 -3.49
N TYR A 309 19.69 -1.95 -2.92
CA TYR A 309 20.59 -0.92 -2.43
C TYR A 309 21.50 -1.41 -1.30
N THR A 310 21.00 -2.21 -0.37
CA THR A 310 21.77 -2.67 0.81
C THR A 310 22.68 -3.84 0.51
N ASN A 311 22.30 -4.70 -0.44
CA ASN A 311 23.02 -5.92 -0.77
C ASN A 311 23.78 -5.84 -2.10
N THR A 312 24.15 -4.66 -2.58
CA THR A 312 25.06 -4.53 -3.73
C THR A 312 26.14 -3.49 -3.42
N SER A 313 27.04 -3.23 -4.36
CA SER A 313 28.04 -2.17 -4.31
C SER A 313 27.56 -0.85 -4.94
N ILE A 314 26.26 -0.71 -5.23
CA ILE A 314 25.68 0.49 -5.85
C ILE A 314 25.85 1.76 -5.01
N GLN A 315 26.17 1.63 -3.72
CA GLN A 315 26.43 2.78 -2.84
C GLN A 315 27.69 3.56 -3.27
N SER A 316 28.54 2.96 -4.10
CA SER A 316 29.63 3.64 -4.80
C SER A 316 29.12 4.73 -5.77
N LEU A 317 27.93 4.55 -6.35
CA LEU A 317 27.26 5.53 -7.21
C LEU A 317 26.31 6.44 -6.43
N HIS A 318 25.64 5.90 -5.42
CA HIS A 318 24.64 6.62 -4.62
C HIS A 318 24.97 6.50 -3.14
N LYS A 319 25.52 7.56 -2.53
CA LYS A 319 26.13 7.50 -1.19
C LYS A 319 25.15 7.11 -0.08
N ASN A 320 23.86 7.38 -0.26
CA ASN A 320 22.81 7.02 0.67
C ASN A 320 21.55 6.60 -0.08
N PHE A 321 20.67 5.89 0.62
CA PHE A 321 19.43 5.37 0.05
C PHE A 321 18.53 6.49 -0.51
N GLY A 322 18.52 7.67 0.11
CA GLY A 322 17.77 8.83 -0.39
C GLY A 322 18.25 9.32 -1.75
N GLN A 323 19.57 9.32 -2.01
CA GLN A 323 20.12 9.64 -3.33
C GLN A 323 19.74 8.59 -4.37
N PHE A 324 19.73 7.31 -3.99
CA PHE A 324 19.31 6.23 -4.88
C PHE A 324 17.82 6.33 -5.22
N LEU A 325 16.96 6.57 -4.23
CA LEU A 325 15.52 6.81 -4.46
C LEU A 325 15.26 8.06 -5.31
N GLY A 326 16.05 9.12 -5.14
CA GLY A 326 15.97 10.31 -5.99
C GLY A 326 16.30 10.00 -7.45
N TYR A 327 17.36 9.23 -7.69
CA TYR A 327 17.73 8.73 -9.02
C TYR A 327 16.62 7.86 -9.62
N LEU A 328 16.13 6.86 -8.87
CA LEU A 328 15.03 6.01 -9.33
C LEU A 328 13.75 6.80 -9.58
N GLY A 329 13.45 7.85 -8.80
CA GLY A 329 12.28 8.67 -9.02
C GLY A 329 12.29 9.37 -10.38
N GLN A 330 13.45 9.88 -10.79
CA GLN A 330 13.60 10.58 -12.06
C GLN A 330 13.78 9.63 -13.24
N GLU A 331 14.80 8.76 -13.17
CA GLU A 331 15.24 7.99 -14.33
C GLU A 331 14.40 6.72 -14.54
N PHE A 332 13.91 6.11 -13.46
CA PHE A 332 13.08 4.91 -13.54
C PHE A 332 11.59 5.23 -13.48
N ALA A 333 11.11 5.90 -12.44
CA ALA A 333 9.66 6.07 -12.25
C ALA A 333 9.06 7.05 -13.26
N GLU A 334 9.69 8.19 -13.50
CA GLU A 334 9.19 9.20 -14.46
C GLU A 334 9.57 8.87 -15.90
N GLN A 335 10.88 8.79 -16.18
CA GLN A 335 11.36 8.65 -17.56
C GLN A 335 11.10 7.28 -18.17
N TYR A 336 11.09 6.21 -17.37
CA TYR A 336 10.84 4.85 -17.84
C TYR A 336 9.37 4.46 -17.65
N LEU A 337 8.89 4.28 -16.41
CA LEU A 337 7.56 3.73 -16.14
C LEU A 337 6.40 4.63 -16.60
N PHE A 338 6.41 5.90 -16.18
CA PHE A 338 5.31 6.81 -16.46
C PHE A 338 5.20 7.10 -17.96
N ASN A 339 6.33 7.39 -18.61
CA ASN A 339 6.39 7.60 -20.06
C ASN A 339 6.17 6.32 -20.88
N GLU A 340 6.25 5.12 -20.29
CA GLU A 340 5.86 3.87 -20.94
C GLU A 340 4.34 3.65 -20.88
N TYR A 341 3.73 3.77 -19.69
CA TYR A 341 2.33 3.39 -19.51
C TYR A 341 1.31 4.48 -19.87
N LEU A 342 1.60 5.75 -19.59
CA LEU A 342 0.64 6.82 -19.83
C LEU A 342 0.29 6.99 -21.32
N PRO A 343 1.24 6.98 -22.28
CA PRO A 343 0.90 7.12 -23.69
C PRO A 343 -0.07 6.04 -24.20
N LEU A 344 -0.01 4.83 -23.63
CA LEU A 344 -0.91 3.72 -23.98
C LEU A 344 -2.38 3.98 -23.59
N CYS A 345 -2.66 5.01 -22.79
CA CYS A 345 -4.02 5.48 -22.52
C CYS A 345 -4.61 6.32 -23.65
N PHE A 346 -3.83 6.66 -24.68
CA PHE A 346 -4.23 7.55 -25.77
C PHE A 346 -3.86 6.93 -27.12
N PHE A 347 -4.87 6.61 -27.94
CA PHE A 347 -4.60 6.13 -29.29
C PHE A 347 -4.02 7.26 -30.16
N PRO A 348 -2.98 6.97 -30.97
CA PRO A 348 -2.46 7.94 -31.92
C PRO A 348 -3.54 8.23 -32.98
N LYS A 349 -4.08 9.45 -32.93
CA LYS A 349 -5.02 9.97 -33.92
C LYS A 349 -4.51 11.30 -34.43
N LYS A 350 -4.88 11.66 -35.66
CA LYS A 350 -4.46 12.93 -36.31
C LYS A 350 -4.74 14.20 -35.47
N TYR A 351 -5.73 14.15 -34.59
CA TYR A 351 -6.15 15.27 -33.73
C TYR A 351 -5.74 15.15 -32.26
N VAL A 352 -4.87 14.18 -31.94
CA VAL A 352 -4.29 14.00 -30.62
C VAL A 352 -2.84 14.50 -30.68
N LEU A 353 -2.56 15.56 -29.92
CA LEU A 353 -1.21 16.04 -29.67
C LEU A 353 -0.77 15.50 -28.31
N SER A 354 0.31 14.73 -28.27
CA SER A 354 0.90 14.21 -27.04
C SER A 354 2.37 14.62 -26.97
N VAL A 355 2.78 15.25 -25.87
CA VAL A 355 4.14 15.77 -25.67
C VAL A 355 4.62 15.37 -24.27
N PRO A 356 5.59 14.45 -24.14
CA PRO A 356 6.23 14.11 -22.87
C PRO A 356 7.16 15.22 -22.41
N GLY A 357 7.18 15.54 -21.11
CA GLY A 357 7.92 16.64 -20.47
C GLY A 357 9.37 16.80 -20.93
N THR A 358 10.02 15.69 -21.26
CA THR A 358 11.43 15.60 -21.69
C THR A 358 11.67 15.96 -23.16
N GLN A 359 10.62 16.07 -23.98
CA GLN A 359 10.75 16.24 -25.43
C GLN A 359 11.20 17.65 -25.83
N ILE A 360 10.89 18.68 -25.04
CA ILE A 360 11.15 20.08 -25.39
C ILE A 360 11.99 20.75 -24.30
N ILE A 361 13.29 20.87 -24.59
CA ILE A 361 14.28 21.44 -23.67
C ILE A 361 14.03 22.94 -23.47
N GLY A 362 14.14 23.39 -22.22
CA GLY A 362 14.08 24.81 -21.86
C GLY A 362 12.67 25.39 -21.74
N ILE A 363 11.63 24.57 -21.92
CA ILE A 363 10.24 24.95 -21.68
C ILE A 363 9.70 24.10 -20.54
N GLU A 364 9.39 24.72 -19.39
CA GLU A 364 8.61 24.06 -18.34
C GLU A 364 7.13 24.11 -18.73
N TYR A 365 6.52 22.94 -18.76
CA TYR A 365 5.08 22.73 -18.88
C TYR A 365 4.67 21.65 -17.88
N SER A 366 4.34 20.45 -18.32
CA SER A 366 3.93 19.34 -17.46
C SER A 366 4.72 18.09 -17.83
N ASP A 367 4.83 17.13 -16.90
CA ASP A 367 5.52 15.85 -17.15
C ASP A 367 4.92 15.09 -18.34
N PHE A 368 3.62 15.27 -18.61
CA PHE A 368 3.02 14.84 -19.88
C PHE A 368 1.82 15.73 -20.29
N TYR A 369 1.79 16.17 -21.55
CA TYR A 369 0.74 17.03 -22.12
C TYR A 369 -0.04 16.29 -23.20
N VAL A 370 -1.37 16.24 -23.11
CA VAL A 370 -2.21 15.62 -24.15
C VAL A 370 -3.40 16.50 -24.52
N ARG A 371 -3.48 16.92 -25.78
CA ARG A 371 -4.67 17.59 -26.34
C ARG A 371 -5.38 16.71 -27.35
N GLU A 372 -6.63 16.33 -27.05
CA GLU A 372 -7.56 15.67 -27.97
C GLU A 372 -8.66 16.66 -28.36
N GLY A 373 -8.47 17.36 -29.49
CA GLY A 373 -9.41 18.41 -29.92
C GLY A 373 -9.48 19.58 -28.94
N ASN A 374 -10.64 19.77 -28.30
CA ASN A 374 -10.86 20.82 -27.28
C ASN A 374 -10.67 20.32 -25.84
N VAL A 375 -10.25 19.06 -25.65
CA VAL A 375 -9.95 18.50 -24.33
C VAL A 375 -8.45 18.48 -24.13
N LEU A 376 -8.00 18.98 -22.99
CA LEU A 376 -6.58 19.07 -22.63
C LEU A 376 -6.34 18.38 -21.29
N TYR A 377 -5.46 17.40 -21.26
CA TYR A 377 -4.96 16.75 -20.04
C TYR A 377 -3.55 17.25 -19.75
N LEU A 378 -3.32 17.63 -18.50
CA LEU A 378 -2.03 18.07 -17.99
C LEU A 378 -1.65 17.10 -16.87
N PHE A 379 -0.59 16.33 -17.07
CA PHE A 379 -0.15 15.34 -16.11
C PHE A 379 1.13 15.79 -15.41
N GLU A 380 1.10 15.78 -14.09
CA GLU A 380 2.28 15.86 -13.24
C GLU A 380 2.51 14.51 -12.57
N PHE A 381 3.68 13.94 -12.75
CA PHE A 381 4.11 12.72 -12.10
C PHE A 381 4.84 13.03 -10.80
N LYS A 382 4.49 12.32 -9.73
CA LYS A 382 5.07 12.51 -8.39
C LYS A 382 5.35 11.17 -7.73
N ASN A 383 6.60 10.73 -7.85
CA ASN A 383 7.15 9.60 -7.11
C ASN A 383 7.70 10.04 -5.75
N SER A 384 6.81 10.46 -4.84
CA SER A 384 7.17 10.88 -3.49
C SER A 384 6.60 9.91 -2.46
N MET A 385 7.35 9.68 -1.38
CA MET A 385 6.89 8.90 -0.23
C MET A 385 6.71 9.79 0.99
N VAL A 386 5.70 9.51 1.80
CA VAL A 386 5.56 10.08 3.15
C VAL A 386 6.38 9.23 4.12
N SER A 387 7.05 9.85 5.10
CA SER A 387 7.89 9.11 6.04
C SER A 387 7.07 8.50 7.18
N ALA A 388 7.49 7.35 7.71
CA ALA A 388 6.79 6.66 8.80
C ALA A 388 6.52 7.57 10.02
N PRO A 389 7.45 8.42 10.50
CA PRO A 389 7.15 9.33 11.61
C PRO A 389 5.97 10.27 11.34
N ILE A 390 5.76 10.69 10.09
CA ILE A 390 4.61 11.52 9.72
C ILE A 390 3.34 10.67 9.65
N LYS A 391 3.37 9.49 9.04
CA LYS A 391 2.22 8.57 8.93
C LYS A 391 1.69 8.16 10.31
N HIS A 392 2.61 7.93 11.26
CA HIS A 392 2.31 7.52 12.62
C HIS A 392 2.28 8.68 13.63
N SER A 393 2.35 9.94 13.17
CA SER A 393 2.29 11.13 14.04
C SER A 393 0.95 11.27 14.77
N LYS A 394 -0.09 10.61 14.26
CA LYS A 394 -1.48 10.72 14.73
C LYS A 394 -1.98 12.18 14.80
N ASN A 395 -1.41 13.06 13.97
CA ASN A 395 -1.72 14.49 13.93
C ASN A 395 -2.10 14.91 12.51
N PHE A 396 -3.34 15.37 12.33
CA PHE A 396 -3.84 15.74 11.00
C PHE A 396 -3.10 16.93 10.40
N ALA A 397 -2.79 17.96 11.19
CA ALA A 397 -2.08 19.13 10.69
C ALA A 397 -0.67 18.78 10.17
N THR A 398 0.04 17.92 10.89
CA THR A 398 1.36 17.40 10.47
C THR A 398 1.26 16.61 9.17
N ILE A 399 0.30 15.69 9.06
CA ILE A 399 0.08 14.90 7.84
C ILE A 399 -0.29 15.81 6.66
N LYS A 400 -1.25 16.73 6.87
CA LYS A 400 -1.70 17.68 5.84
C LYS A 400 -0.55 18.56 5.36
N ALA A 401 0.28 19.09 6.26
CA ALA A 401 1.42 19.92 5.89
C ALA A 401 2.42 19.15 5.00
N GLU A 402 2.71 17.88 5.30
CA GLU A 402 3.60 17.05 4.50
C GLU A 402 3.00 16.72 3.12
N ILE A 403 1.68 16.50 3.01
CA ILE A 403 0.98 16.32 1.74
C ILE A 403 1.11 17.59 0.87
N ILE A 404 0.83 18.76 1.43
CA ILE A 404 0.94 20.06 0.74
C ILE A 404 2.39 20.30 0.30
N LYS A 405 3.37 20.01 1.17
CA LYS A 405 4.80 20.14 0.87
C LYS A 405 5.22 19.34 -0.36
N LYS A 406 4.70 18.12 -0.52
CA LYS A 406 5.09 17.21 -1.60
C LYS A 406 4.34 17.46 -2.91
N LEU A 407 3.08 17.89 -2.84
CA LEU A 407 2.18 17.91 -3.99
C LEU A 407 1.69 19.30 -4.42
N VAL A 408 2.05 20.35 -3.68
CA VAL A 408 1.62 21.74 -3.97
C VAL A 408 2.80 22.70 -3.98
N TYR A 409 3.49 22.86 -2.85
CA TYR A 409 4.58 23.82 -2.69
C TYR A 409 5.53 23.38 -1.59
N ASN A 410 6.83 23.33 -1.90
CA ASN A 410 7.84 23.01 -0.91
C ASN A 410 8.46 24.29 -0.32
N PRO A 411 8.20 24.61 0.97
CA PRO A 411 8.73 25.82 1.59
C PRO A 411 10.25 25.79 1.79
N ASP A 412 10.87 24.61 1.91
CA ASP A 412 12.30 24.48 2.19
C ASP A 412 13.16 25.03 1.05
N ASN A 413 12.72 24.84 -0.19
CA ASN A 413 13.42 25.31 -1.38
C ASN A 413 12.62 26.32 -2.21
N LYS A 414 11.46 26.75 -1.70
CA LYS A 414 10.54 27.72 -2.31
C LYS A 414 10.12 27.34 -3.74
N LYS A 415 9.87 26.06 -3.99
CA LYS A 415 9.47 25.56 -5.32
C LYS A 415 8.05 25.03 -5.33
N ASP A 416 7.32 25.37 -6.39
CA ASP A 416 6.08 24.73 -6.74
C ASP A 416 6.28 23.23 -7.01
N LYS A 417 5.27 22.44 -6.67
CA LYS A 417 5.24 20.99 -6.84
C LYS A 417 3.87 20.56 -7.32
N GLY A 418 3.81 19.62 -8.26
CA GLY A 418 2.56 18.96 -8.65
C GLY A 418 1.48 19.96 -9.01
N ILE A 419 0.50 20.16 -8.12
CA ILE A 419 -0.54 21.18 -8.28
C ILE A 419 0.01 22.57 -8.56
N GLY A 420 1.03 23.04 -7.84
CA GLY A 420 1.61 24.37 -8.11
C GLY A 420 2.15 24.48 -9.54
N GLN A 421 2.80 23.43 -10.03
CA GLN A 421 3.29 23.36 -11.42
C GLN A 421 2.12 23.36 -12.41
N LEU A 422 1.07 22.55 -12.17
CA LEU A 422 -0.15 22.55 -13.00
C LEU A 422 -0.80 23.93 -13.10
N ILE A 423 -0.87 24.68 -12.00
CA ILE A 423 -1.41 26.05 -11.99
C ILE A 423 -0.63 26.97 -12.93
N ASN A 424 0.71 26.91 -12.86
CA ASN A 424 1.58 27.71 -13.74
C ASN A 424 1.35 27.36 -15.22
N VAL A 425 1.21 26.07 -15.55
CA VAL A 425 0.90 25.60 -16.91
C VAL A 425 -0.45 26.10 -17.39
N ILE A 426 -1.48 26.02 -16.54
CA ILE A 426 -2.84 26.50 -16.84
C ILE A 426 -2.84 28.00 -17.15
N HIS A 427 -2.08 28.80 -16.41
CA HIS A 427 -1.96 30.23 -16.69
C HIS A 427 -1.23 30.50 -18.02
N LYS A 428 -0.21 29.71 -18.34
CA LYS A 428 0.47 29.80 -19.64
C LYS A 428 -0.46 29.43 -20.81
N ILE A 429 -1.35 28.46 -20.61
CA ILE A 429 -2.41 28.11 -21.56
C ILE A 429 -3.39 29.27 -21.76
N GLU A 430 -3.83 29.91 -20.67
CA GLU A 430 -4.70 31.10 -20.73
C GLU A 430 -4.04 32.25 -21.52
N GLN A 431 -2.70 32.35 -21.46
CA GLN A 431 -1.89 33.35 -22.16
C GLN A 431 -1.59 33.02 -23.64
N GLY A 432 -2.09 31.90 -24.17
CA GLY A 432 -1.92 31.54 -25.58
C GLY A 432 -1.21 30.21 -25.82
N GLY A 433 -0.88 29.45 -24.77
CA GLY A 433 -0.33 28.10 -24.92
C GLY A 433 1.19 28.08 -25.08
N PHE A 434 1.68 27.17 -25.90
CA PHE A 434 3.10 26.89 -26.08
C PHE A 434 3.47 26.95 -27.56
N SER A 435 4.77 27.03 -27.88
CA SER A 435 5.23 27.00 -29.27
C SER A 435 4.81 25.74 -30.03
N PHE A 436 4.69 24.60 -29.32
CA PHE A 436 4.24 23.32 -29.88
C PHE A 436 2.71 23.17 -29.94
N ASP A 437 1.96 24.03 -29.25
CA ASP A 437 0.50 24.06 -29.25
C ASP A 437 0.04 25.51 -29.09
N ASP A 438 0.03 26.25 -30.21
CA ASP A 438 -0.37 27.65 -30.24
C ASP A 438 -1.89 27.76 -30.09
N LEU A 439 -2.32 28.30 -28.94
CA LEU A 439 -3.71 28.50 -28.56
C LEU A 439 -4.13 29.97 -28.72
N SER A 440 -3.25 30.87 -29.20
CA SER A 440 -3.55 32.30 -29.37
C SER A 440 -4.55 32.57 -30.51
N GLY A 441 -4.66 31.65 -31.48
CA GLY A 441 -5.51 31.81 -32.65
C GLY A 441 -7.01 31.84 -32.35
N LYS A 442 -7.75 32.73 -33.03
CA LYS A 442 -9.22 32.88 -32.93
C LYS A 442 -10.02 31.60 -33.25
N ARG A 443 -9.40 30.62 -33.94
CA ARG A 443 -10.02 29.32 -34.28
C ARG A 443 -9.96 28.30 -33.13
N VAL A 444 -9.15 28.54 -32.10
CA VAL A 444 -9.05 27.67 -30.93
C VAL A 444 -10.16 28.03 -29.96
N GLY A 445 -11.20 27.18 -29.95
CA GLY A 445 -12.34 27.31 -29.06
C GLY A 445 -11.99 27.11 -27.57
N ARG A 446 -13.00 27.22 -26.72
CA ARG A 446 -12.85 27.02 -25.27
C ARG A 446 -12.40 25.59 -24.97
N LEU A 447 -11.20 25.45 -24.40
CA LEU A 447 -10.68 24.19 -23.89
C LEU A 447 -11.38 23.73 -22.60
N GLN A 448 -11.49 22.41 -22.46
CA GLN A 448 -11.78 21.71 -21.21
C GLN A 448 -10.49 21.09 -20.69
N ILE A 449 -9.96 21.66 -19.61
CA ILE A 449 -8.66 21.30 -19.03
C ILE A 449 -8.89 20.34 -17.85
N TYR A 450 -8.15 19.24 -17.84
CA TYR A 450 -8.11 18.22 -16.80
C TYR A 450 -6.69 18.16 -16.20
N PRO A 451 -6.46 18.84 -15.08
CA PRO A 451 -5.22 18.71 -14.32
C PRO A 451 -5.22 17.35 -13.61
N VAL A 452 -4.15 16.58 -13.78
CA VAL A 452 -3.99 15.24 -13.20
C VAL A 452 -2.64 15.13 -12.52
N VAL A 453 -2.63 14.68 -11.27
CA VAL A 453 -1.40 14.28 -10.57
C VAL A 453 -1.36 12.76 -10.53
N VAL A 454 -0.32 12.18 -11.11
CA VAL A 454 -0.05 10.74 -11.08
C VAL A 454 0.96 10.42 -9.99
N TYR A 455 0.64 9.48 -9.11
CA TYR A 455 1.48 9.12 -7.97
C TYR A 455 1.67 7.60 -7.84
N THR A 456 2.62 7.18 -7.01
CA THR A 456 3.03 5.77 -6.85
C THR A 456 2.95 5.24 -5.42
N ASP A 457 2.86 6.11 -4.42
CA ASP A 457 2.68 5.72 -3.01
C ASP A 457 1.18 5.62 -2.71
N ASP A 458 0.70 4.44 -2.32
CA ASP A 458 -0.70 4.18 -1.94
C ASP A 458 -1.16 5.07 -0.77
N PHE A 459 -0.23 5.70 -0.02
CA PHE A 459 -0.58 6.71 0.96
C PHE A 459 -1.40 7.86 0.36
N PHE A 460 -1.20 8.25 -0.90
CA PHE A 460 -2.00 9.31 -1.53
C PHE A 460 -3.37 8.82 -2.05
N SER A 461 -3.64 7.52 -1.98
CA SER A 461 -4.94 6.91 -2.26
C SER A 461 -5.88 6.94 -1.04
N LEU A 462 -5.43 7.40 0.13
CA LEU A 462 -6.26 7.45 1.32
C LEU A 462 -7.44 8.42 1.16
N ASP A 463 -8.60 8.04 1.69
CA ASP A 463 -9.79 8.87 1.64
C ASP A 463 -9.53 10.22 2.34
N GLY A 464 -10.00 11.30 1.72
CA GLY A 464 -9.81 12.67 2.18
C GLY A 464 -8.67 13.42 1.49
N ILE A 465 -7.63 12.73 1.01
CA ILE A 465 -6.47 13.39 0.38
C ILE A 465 -6.86 14.10 -0.92
N GLN A 466 -7.68 13.46 -1.75
CA GLN A 466 -8.25 14.08 -2.95
C GLN A 466 -9.01 15.37 -2.61
N MET A 467 -9.74 15.41 -1.49
CA MET A 467 -10.48 16.61 -1.07
C MET A 467 -9.53 17.73 -0.65
N ILE A 468 -8.55 17.44 0.21
CA ILE A 468 -7.53 18.40 0.66
C ILE A 468 -6.87 19.09 -0.53
N LEU A 469 -6.44 18.31 -1.51
CA LEU A 469 -5.73 18.82 -2.68
C LEU A 469 -6.66 19.51 -3.68
N SER A 470 -7.92 19.09 -3.79
CA SER A 470 -8.93 19.78 -4.59
C SER A 470 -9.27 21.17 -4.02
N GLU A 471 -9.32 21.31 -2.70
CA GLU A 471 -9.55 22.59 -2.03
C GLU A 471 -8.36 23.53 -2.26
N GLU A 472 -7.14 23.04 -2.06
CA GLU A 472 -5.93 23.84 -2.29
C GLU A 472 -5.81 24.28 -3.75
N PHE A 473 -6.07 23.38 -4.70
CA PHE A 473 -6.08 23.70 -6.13
C PHE A 473 -7.07 24.83 -6.47
N LYS A 474 -8.28 24.80 -5.90
CA LYS A 474 -9.28 25.86 -6.09
C LYS A 474 -8.86 27.18 -5.49
N ASN A 475 -8.25 27.16 -4.30
CA ASN A 475 -7.75 28.37 -3.63
C ASN A 475 -6.68 29.05 -4.49
N LEU A 476 -5.73 28.28 -5.04
CA LEU A 476 -4.69 28.81 -5.92
C LEU A 476 -5.26 29.38 -7.22
N LEU A 477 -6.22 28.69 -7.86
CA LEU A 477 -6.90 29.22 -9.06
C LEU A 477 -7.73 30.48 -8.77
N ALA A 478 -8.27 30.64 -7.56
CA ALA A 478 -9.05 31.82 -7.20
C ALA A 478 -8.19 33.09 -7.11
N VAL A 479 -6.89 32.96 -6.80
CA VAL A 479 -5.94 34.08 -6.78
C VAL A 479 -5.77 34.69 -8.17
N ASN A 480 -5.68 33.86 -9.21
CA ASN A 480 -5.58 34.29 -10.59
C ASN A 480 -6.58 33.54 -11.50
N PRO A 481 -7.84 34.00 -11.59
CA PRO A 481 -8.89 33.24 -12.28
C PRO A 481 -8.67 33.08 -13.79
N VAL A 482 -8.84 31.85 -14.27
CA VAL A 482 -8.82 31.48 -15.69
C VAL A 482 -10.18 31.79 -16.32
N LYS A 483 -10.23 32.62 -17.37
CA LYS A 483 -11.50 33.13 -17.94
C LYS A 483 -11.88 32.45 -19.24
N ARG A 484 -10.91 32.24 -20.15
CA ARG A 484 -11.16 31.69 -21.49
C ARG A 484 -11.50 30.21 -21.43
N HIS A 485 -10.80 29.46 -20.59
CA HIS A 485 -10.90 28.00 -20.53
C HIS A 485 -11.83 27.50 -19.43
N ARG A 486 -12.20 26.21 -19.48
CA ARG A 486 -12.89 25.53 -18.38
C ARG A 486 -11.89 24.59 -17.72
N VAL A 487 -11.48 24.90 -16.50
CA VAL A 487 -10.59 24.06 -15.71
C VAL A 487 -11.43 23.17 -14.80
N ASN A 488 -11.26 21.85 -14.89
CA ASN A 488 -11.86 20.92 -13.94
C ASN A 488 -11.01 20.83 -12.68
N ASP A 489 -11.58 20.28 -11.61
CA ASP A 489 -10.85 20.03 -10.37
C ASP A 489 -9.64 19.13 -10.62
N VAL A 490 -8.55 19.30 -9.87
CA VAL A 490 -7.40 18.39 -9.97
C VAL A 490 -7.83 16.97 -9.63
N THR A 491 -7.32 15.98 -10.36
CA THR A 491 -7.60 14.55 -10.12
C THR A 491 -6.30 13.86 -9.73
N LEU A 492 -6.32 13.11 -8.64
CA LEU A 492 -5.20 12.26 -8.22
C LEU A 492 -5.46 10.85 -8.75
N ILE A 493 -4.52 10.31 -9.51
CA ILE A 493 -4.64 8.96 -10.07
C ILE A 493 -3.37 8.18 -9.73
N HIS A 494 -3.50 7.01 -9.13
CA HIS A 494 -2.32 6.19 -8.86
C HIS A 494 -1.81 5.55 -10.16
N LEU A 495 -0.50 5.33 -10.31
CA LEU A 495 0.11 4.73 -11.51
C LEU A 495 -0.49 3.37 -11.85
N LYS A 496 -0.83 2.57 -10.83
CA LYS A 496 -1.61 1.32 -11.00
C LYS A 496 -2.91 1.56 -11.80
N ASP A 497 -3.67 2.60 -11.49
CA ASP A 497 -4.93 2.86 -12.17
C ASP A 497 -4.67 3.28 -13.63
N ILE A 498 -3.55 3.96 -13.92
CA ILE A 498 -3.10 4.22 -15.30
C ILE A 498 -2.80 2.91 -16.04
N ILE A 499 -2.15 1.94 -15.40
CA ILE A 499 -1.88 0.61 -15.98
C ILE A 499 -3.19 -0.15 -16.26
N ASP A 500 -4.17 -0.07 -15.37
CA ASP A 500 -5.49 -0.70 -15.59
C ASP A 500 -6.26 0.00 -16.71
N ILE A 501 -6.26 1.34 -16.73
CA ILE A 501 -6.89 2.13 -17.78
C ILE A 501 -6.27 1.81 -19.15
N GLN A 502 -4.94 1.68 -19.26
CA GLN A 502 -4.35 1.36 -20.58
C GLN A 502 -4.80 0.00 -21.10
N PHE A 503 -4.95 -1.03 -20.27
CA PHE A 503 -5.49 -2.31 -20.74
C PHE A 503 -6.91 -2.16 -21.30
N MET A 504 -7.77 -1.42 -20.58
CA MET A 504 -9.13 -1.17 -21.05
C MET A 504 -9.18 -0.34 -22.32
N VAL A 505 -8.32 0.67 -22.44
CA VAL A 505 -8.23 1.53 -23.62
C VAL A 505 -7.74 0.72 -24.82
N GLN A 506 -6.64 -0.01 -24.69
CA GLN A 506 -6.06 -0.82 -25.78
C GLN A 506 -7.04 -1.87 -26.31
N LYS A 507 -7.88 -2.42 -25.44
CA LYS A 507 -8.97 -3.35 -25.81
C LYS A 507 -10.22 -2.67 -26.38
N GLY A 508 -10.24 -1.34 -26.46
CA GLY A 508 -11.36 -0.54 -26.97
C GLY A 508 -12.59 -0.52 -26.06
N ILE A 509 -12.46 -0.90 -24.78
CA ILE A 509 -13.57 -0.97 -23.82
C ILE A 509 -14.01 0.44 -23.41
N VAL A 510 -13.05 1.33 -23.21
CA VAL A 510 -13.28 2.71 -22.75
C VAL A 510 -12.23 3.64 -23.36
N SER A 511 -12.51 4.94 -23.39
CA SER A 511 -11.48 5.96 -23.66
C SER A 511 -11.07 6.64 -22.35
N PHE A 512 -9.85 7.20 -22.29
CA PHE A 512 -9.43 8.01 -21.14
C PHE A 512 -10.42 9.17 -20.89
N LYS A 513 -10.93 9.78 -21.95
CA LYS A 513 -12.01 10.78 -21.87
C LYS A 513 -13.26 10.25 -21.16
N GLY A 514 -13.72 9.07 -21.54
CA GLY A 514 -14.89 8.43 -20.92
C GLY A 514 -14.69 8.15 -19.43
N ILE A 515 -13.48 7.76 -19.01
CA ILE A 515 -13.11 7.59 -17.60
C ILE A 515 -13.22 8.91 -16.85
N MET A 516 -12.59 9.97 -17.35
CA MET A 516 -12.62 11.28 -16.69
C MET A 516 -14.03 11.87 -16.63
N GLU A 517 -14.80 11.80 -17.71
CA GLU A 517 -16.20 12.24 -17.74
C GLU A 517 -17.05 11.49 -16.71
N THR A 518 -16.91 10.17 -16.64
CA THR A 518 -17.61 9.33 -15.65
C THR A 518 -17.24 9.73 -14.23
N TYR A 519 -15.95 9.93 -13.95
CA TYR A 519 -15.46 10.37 -12.64
C TYR A 519 -16.10 11.71 -12.22
N PHE A 520 -16.08 12.73 -13.08
CA PHE A 520 -16.66 14.03 -12.74
C PHE A 520 -18.18 14.01 -12.63
N VAL A 521 -18.87 13.15 -13.38
CA VAL A 521 -20.32 12.93 -13.22
C VAL A 521 -20.62 12.33 -11.84
N LYS A 522 -19.89 11.28 -11.44
CA LYS A 522 -20.03 10.67 -10.10
C LYS A 522 -19.71 11.66 -8.99
N LYS A 523 -18.58 12.38 -9.08
CA LYS A 523 -18.17 13.41 -8.11
C LYS A 523 -19.25 14.48 -7.94
N LYS A 524 -19.82 14.97 -9.04
CA LYS A 524 -20.92 15.95 -9.02
C LYS A 524 -22.20 15.40 -8.40
N ALA A 525 -22.54 14.13 -8.68
CA ALA A 525 -23.71 13.48 -8.09
C ALA A 525 -23.57 13.35 -6.56
N ILE A 526 -22.40 12.92 -6.09
CA ILE A 526 -22.08 12.82 -4.66
C ILE A 526 -22.15 14.21 -3.99
N ALA A 527 -21.54 15.22 -4.58
CA ALA A 527 -21.52 16.59 -4.02
C ALA A 527 -22.93 17.21 -3.88
N LYS A 528 -23.85 16.91 -4.81
CA LYS A 528 -25.23 17.41 -4.78
C LYS A 528 -26.15 16.64 -3.83
N LYS A 529 -25.79 15.40 -3.48
CA LYS A 529 -26.65 14.55 -2.67
C LYS A 529 -26.63 15.03 -1.21
N ARG A 530 -27.80 15.30 -0.65
CA ARG A 530 -27.94 15.48 0.81
C ARG A 530 -27.77 14.10 1.48
N PRO A 531 -26.73 13.89 2.30
CA PRO A 531 -26.48 12.59 2.90
C PRO A 531 -27.60 12.23 3.87
N ARG A 532 -28.03 10.96 3.82
CA ARG A 532 -29.07 10.37 4.69
C ARG A 532 -28.51 9.36 5.68
N SER A 533 -27.23 9.02 5.56
CA SER A 533 -26.52 8.10 6.44
C SER A 533 -25.06 8.54 6.62
N ASN A 534 -24.42 8.06 7.67
CA ASN A 534 -23.00 8.31 7.89
C ASN A 534 -22.12 7.78 6.74
N GLN A 535 -22.55 6.72 6.04
CA GLN A 535 -21.83 6.22 4.86
C GLN A 535 -21.90 7.22 3.70
N GLU A 536 -23.04 7.86 3.47
CA GLU A 536 -23.17 8.87 2.40
C GLU A 536 -22.38 10.15 2.71
N VAL A 537 -22.13 10.46 3.99
CA VAL A 537 -21.20 11.52 4.39
C VAL A 537 -19.77 11.13 3.99
N LEU A 538 -19.34 9.91 4.31
CA LEU A 538 -17.99 9.40 3.98
C LEU A 538 -17.74 9.33 2.47
N ASN A 539 -18.76 8.99 1.68
CA ASN A 539 -18.67 8.96 0.22
C ASN A 539 -18.23 10.30 -0.40
N LYS A 540 -18.27 11.41 0.33
CA LYS A 540 -17.72 12.71 -0.12
C LYS A 540 -16.19 12.76 -0.12
N TYR A 541 -15.55 11.92 0.68
CA TYR A 541 -14.11 11.88 0.90
C TYR A 541 -13.39 10.80 0.09
N ILE A 542 -14.15 9.90 -0.55
CA ILE A 542 -13.57 8.75 -1.25
C ILE A 542 -12.59 9.17 -2.34
N ASP A 543 -11.52 8.40 -2.46
CA ASP A 543 -10.49 8.60 -3.47
C ASP A 543 -10.97 8.25 -4.90
N PHE A 544 -10.11 8.48 -5.89
CA PHE A 544 -10.41 8.18 -7.30
C PHE A 544 -10.66 6.69 -7.53
N ARG A 545 -9.81 5.80 -6.97
CA ARG A 545 -9.89 4.35 -7.16
C ARG A 545 -11.20 3.82 -6.59
N SER A 546 -11.54 4.19 -5.35
CA SER A 546 -12.80 3.78 -4.73
C SER A 546 -14.02 4.32 -5.47
N MET A 547 -13.97 5.54 -6.02
CA MET A 547 -15.08 6.06 -6.82
C MET A 547 -15.24 5.32 -8.17
N MET A 548 -14.12 4.84 -8.72
CA MET A 548 -14.05 4.25 -10.06
C MET A 548 -13.97 2.71 -10.08
N HIS A 549 -14.01 2.02 -8.94
CA HIS A 549 -13.90 0.56 -8.83
C HIS A 549 -14.84 -0.24 -9.76
N ASN A 550 -16.07 0.23 -10.00
CA ASN A 550 -17.02 -0.45 -10.91
C ASN A 550 -16.83 -0.09 -12.39
N THR A 551 -15.97 0.90 -12.68
CA THR A 551 -15.72 1.41 -14.03
C THR A 551 -14.36 0.98 -14.53
N ILE A 552 -13.31 1.12 -13.72
CA ILE A 552 -11.97 0.65 -14.03
C ILE A 552 -11.88 -0.79 -13.56
N ARG A 553 -11.85 -1.72 -14.51
CA ARG A 553 -11.67 -3.15 -14.22
C ARG A 553 -10.18 -3.45 -14.23
N PRO A 554 -9.59 -3.88 -13.09
CA PRO A 554 -8.19 -4.22 -13.05
C PRO A 554 -7.83 -5.25 -14.12
N PHE A 555 -6.75 -4.99 -14.85
CA PHE A 555 -6.20 -5.91 -15.84
C PHE A 555 -7.22 -6.48 -16.85
N ALA A 556 -8.11 -5.65 -17.40
CA ALA A 556 -9.21 -6.06 -18.29
C ALA A 556 -8.81 -6.83 -19.58
N ASP A 557 -7.52 -6.85 -19.90
CA ASP A 557 -6.93 -7.66 -20.96
C ASP A 557 -6.06 -8.77 -20.37
N GLU A 558 -6.71 -9.90 -20.04
CA GLU A 558 -6.08 -11.05 -19.40
C GLU A 558 -4.97 -11.69 -20.25
N GLU A 559 -5.10 -11.67 -21.59
CA GLU A 559 -4.09 -12.21 -22.49
C GLU A 559 -2.83 -11.34 -22.48
N ALA A 560 -3.00 -10.03 -22.62
CA ALA A 560 -1.88 -9.09 -22.54
C ALA A 560 -1.23 -9.11 -21.15
N LEU A 561 -2.02 -9.21 -20.08
CA LEU A 561 -1.51 -9.37 -18.71
C LEU A 561 -0.68 -10.66 -18.60
N ARG A 562 -1.24 -11.80 -19.04
CA ARG A 562 -0.56 -13.10 -18.99
C ARG A 562 0.77 -13.03 -19.72
N ASN A 563 0.83 -12.44 -20.91
CA ASN A 563 2.06 -12.31 -21.67
C ASN A 563 3.11 -11.46 -20.94
N ARG A 564 2.70 -10.34 -20.30
CA ARG A 564 3.61 -9.51 -19.49
C ARG A 564 4.12 -10.28 -18.26
N LEU A 565 3.26 -11.04 -17.59
CA LEU A 565 3.66 -11.87 -16.45
C LEU A 565 4.58 -13.01 -16.85
N MET A 566 4.31 -13.70 -17.96
CA MET A 566 5.20 -14.75 -18.49
C MET A 566 6.58 -14.19 -18.85
N SER A 567 6.63 -13.00 -19.43
CA SER A 567 7.88 -12.25 -19.67
C SER A 567 8.61 -11.94 -18.36
N ALA A 568 7.90 -11.38 -17.38
CA ALA A 568 8.46 -11.05 -16.06
C ALA A 568 9.10 -12.26 -15.37
N LEU A 569 8.46 -13.42 -15.49
CA LEU A 569 8.89 -14.67 -14.85
C LEU A 569 9.93 -15.45 -15.66
N GLY A 570 10.32 -14.96 -16.85
CA GLY A 570 11.24 -15.65 -17.74
C GLY A 570 10.68 -16.95 -18.30
N LEU A 571 9.36 -17.04 -18.46
CA LEU A 571 8.63 -18.24 -18.91
C LEU A 571 8.17 -18.17 -20.38
N ASN A 572 8.52 -17.11 -21.11
CA ASN A 572 8.27 -17.07 -22.54
C ASN A 572 9.06 -18.21 -23.20
N GLN A 573 8.36 -19.21 -23.72
CA GLN A 573 8.97 -20.20 -24.61
C GLN A 573 9.59 -19.43 -25.79
N SER A 574 10.83 -19.75 -26.13
CA SER A 574 11.40 -19.40 -27.42
C SER A 574 10.40 -19.87 -28.49
N ALA A 575 9.66 -18.93 -29.07
CA ALA A 575 8.78 -19.20 -30.20
C ALA A 575 9.62 -19.45 -31.45
#